data_AF-A0A3M6HI77-F1
#
_entry.id   AF-A0A3M6HI77-F1
#
_cell.length_a   1.000
_cell.length_b   1.000
_cell.length_c   1.000
_cell.angle_alpha   90.00
_cell.angle_beta   90.00
_cell.angle_gamma   90.00
#
_symmetry.space_group_name_H-M   'P 1'
#
loop_
_entity.id
_entity.type
_entity.pdbx_description
1 polymer ?
#
loop_
_entity_poly.entity_id
_entity_poly.type
_entity_poly.pdbx_seq_one_letter_code
_entity_poly.pdbx_strand_id
1 'polypeptide(L)'
;MAAPVAPVEPHNSAVLAVQLGAQDQLRRLPRARLTELLQRYRDCLDQAASLYESELHTLNDGSTLMLFHSHESGDDYLTNAICCGELLRALSHALQIEVADSGITLQLQLGLTLGEGLSGLSQIDLLLTETAQDALALSQHSRNLLLVERRINDDPLIRQRARIRPIASPEGACCVERLMEPYPSMLERQLARMHESNKA
;
A
#
# COMPACT_ATOMS: atom_id res chain seq x y z
N MET A 1 23.39 28.43 20.93
CA MET A 1 22.56 27.79 21.98
C MET A 1 21.42 27.10 21.25
N ALA A 2 21.48 25.78 21.08
CA ALA A 2 20.43 25.04 20.38
C ALA A 2 19.19 24.99 21.29
N ALA A 3 18.05 25.42 20.77
CA ALA A 3 16.79 25.31 21.50
C ALA A 3 16.45 23.82 21.71
N PRO A 4 15.87 23.44 22.87
CA PRO A 4 15.47 22.07 23.09
C PRO A 4 14.37 21.72 22.09
N VAL A 5 14.59 20.69 21.27
CA VAL A 5 13.53 20.09 20.45
C VAL A 5 12.56 19.47 21.45
N ALA A 6 11.34 20.03 21.51
CA ALA A 6 10.28 19.45 22.33
C ALA A 6 10.06 17.99 21.90
N PRO A 7 9.85 17.05 22.83
CA PRO A 7 9.56 15.67 22.46
C PRO A 7 8.30 15.66 21.59
N VAL A 8 8.47 15.24 20.33
CA VAL A 8 7.36 15.06 19.40
C VAL A 8 6.51 13.93 19.96
N GLU A 9 5.26 14.21 20.30
CA GLU A 9 4.34 13.15 20.73
C GLU A 9 4.25 12.10 19.63
N PRO A 10 4.28 10.80 19.96
CA PRO A 10 4.25 9.75 18.96
C PRO A 10 2.97 9.88 18.13
N HIS A 11 3.12 10.22 16.86
CA HIS A 11 1.99 10.37 15.94
C HIS A 11 1.58 9.03 15.37
N ASN A 12 0.27 8.80 15.28
CA ASN A 12 -0.29 7.62 14.63
C ASN A 12 0.13 7.59 13.17
N SER A 13 0.47 6.38 12.71
CA SER A 13 0.94 6.13 11.36
C SER A 13 0.36 4.82 10.85
N ALA A 14 -0.01 4.80 9.58
CA ALA A 14 -0.37 3.57 8.89
C ALA A 14 0.78 3.15 7.99
N VAL A 15 1.10 1.86 7.94
CA VAL A 15 2.15 1.30 7.08
C VAL A 15 1.52 0.33 6.09
N LEU A 16 1.55 0.70 4.81
CA LEU A 16 1.11 -0.14 3.71
C LEU A 16 2.32 -0.82 3.07
N ALA A 17 2.42 -2.14 3.23
CA ALA A 17 3.35 -2.97 2.48
C ALA A 17 2.74 -3.38 1.13
N VAL A 18 3.49 -3.15 0.05
CA VAL A 18 3.11 -3.47 -1.33
C VAL A 18 4.21 -4.28 -1.97
N GLN A 19 3.86 -5.38 -2.64
CA GLN A 19 4.82 -6.18 -3.39
C GLN A 19 4.17 -6.83 -4.62
N LEU A 20 4.91 -6.89 -5.73
CA LEU A 20 4.55 -7.79 -6.84
C LEU A 20 4.79 -9.25 -6.40
N GLY A 21 3.73 -10.04 -6.36
CA GLY A 21 3.78 -11.48 -6.17
C GLY A 21 4.31 -12.23 -7.40
N ALA A 22 4.31 -13.56 -7.31
CA ALA A 22 4.80 -14.46 -8.36
C ALA A 22 6.25 -14.18 -8.83
N GLN A 23 7.13 -13.76 -7.91
CA GLN A 23 8.53 -13.42 -8.17
C GLN A 23 9.28 -14.49 -8.98
N ASP A 24 9.10 -15.77 -8.67
CA ASP A 24 9.73 -16.87 -9.42
C ASP A 24 9.27 -16.98 -10.88
N GLN A 25 8.02 -16.61 -11.17
CA GLN A 25 7.49 -16.58 -12.52
C GLN A 25 7.97 -15.33 -13.26
N LEU A 26 7.96 -14.17 -12.59
CA LEU A 26 8.46 -12.90 -13.12
C LEU A 26 9.92 -13.00 -13.58
N ARG A 27 10.76 -13.73 -12.83
CA ARG A 27 12.16 -13.99 -13.21
C ARG A 27 12.34 -14.76 -14.52
N ARG A 28 11.28 -15.41 -15.02
CA ARG A 28 11.29 -16.13 -16.31
C ARG A 28 10.94 -15.24 -17.50
N LEU A 29 10.47 -14.01 -17.26
CA LEU A 29 10.19 -13.07 -18.33
C LEU A 29 11.49 -12.67 -19.05
N PRO A 30 11.42 -12.40 -20.37
CA PRO A 30 12.52 -11.75 -21.07
C PRO A 30 12.94 -10.47 -20.35
N ARG A 31 14.24 -10.24 -20.20
CA ARG A 31 14.79 -9.15 -19.38
C ARG A 31 14.22 -7.77 -19.72
N ALA A 32 14.00 -7.49 -21.01
CA ALA A 32 13.40 -6.23 -21.46
C ALA A 32 11.97 -6.05 -20.89
N ARG A 33 11.13 -7.07 -21.02
CA ARG A 33 9.74 -7.04 -20.52
C ARG A 33 9.68 -6.97 -19.00
N LEU A 34 10.56 -7.68 -18.30
CA LEU A 34 10.65 -7.58 -16.84
C LEU A 34 11.03 -6.15 -16.41
N THR A 35 11.97 -5.53 -17.12
CA THR A 35 12.41 -4.16 -16.83
C THR A 35 11.28 -3.15 -17.04
N GLU A 36 10.55 -3.27 -18.16
CA GLU A 36 9.39 -2.42 -18.46
C GLU A 36 8.26 -2.58 -17.43
N LEU A 37 7.94 -3.82 -17.04
CA LEU A 37 6.96 -4.11 -16.01
C LEU A 37 7.33 -3.46 -14.67
N LEU A 38 8.59 -3.65 -14.22
CA LEU A 38 9.08 -3.09 -12.97
C LEU A 38 9.18 -1.55 -13.01
N GLN A 39 9.42 -0.96 -14.17
CA GLN A 39 9.37 0.49 -14.33
C GLN A 39 7.94 1.00 -14.15
N ARG A 40 6.97 0.45 -14.89
CA ARG A 40 5.56 0.85 -14.77
C ARG A 40 5.00 0.63 -13.37
N TYR A 41 5.39 -0.45 -12.71
CA TYR A 41 5.02 -0.70 -11.33
C TYR A 41 5.52 0.42 -10.39
N ARG A 42 6.78 0.83 -10.53
CA ARG A 42 7.35 1.95 -9.77
C ARG A 42 6.66 3.28 -10.09
N ASP A 43 6.41 3.57 -11.36
CA ASP A 43 5.71 4.79 -11.76
C ASP A 43 4.29 4.87 -11.16
N CYS A 44 3.60 3.73 -11.07
CA CYS A 44 2.30 3.63 -10.39
C CYS A 44 2.41 3.87 -8.88
N LEU A 45 3.43 3.33 -8.23
CA LEU A 45 3.69 3.56 -6.80
C LEU A 45 3.97 5.04 -6.51
N ASP A 46 4.83 5.68 -7.31
CA ASP A 46 5.18 7.09 -7.14
C ASP A 46 3.97 8.01 -7.35
N GLN A 47 3.13 7.72 -8.35
CA GLN A 47 1.87 8.45 -8.56
C GLN A 47 0.89 8.26 -7.41
N ALA A 48 0.72 7.03 -6.90
CA ALA A 48 -0.14 6.75 -5.76
C ALA A 48 0.38 7.45 -4.49
N ALA A 49 1.70 7.46 -4.29
CA ALA A 49 2.34 8.14 -3.17
C ALA A 49 2.08 9.65 -3.24
N SER A 50 2.24 10.25 -4.43
CA SER A 50 1.96 11.67 -4.63
C SER A 50 0.47 12.01 -4.45
N LEU A 51 -0.46 11.13 -4.83
CA LEU A 51 -1.90 11.38 -4.73
C LEU A 51 -2.42 11.35 -3.30
N TYR A 52 -1.79 10.55 -2.43
CA TYR A 52 -2.21 10.37 -1.04
C TYR A 52 -1.19 10.90 -0.03
N GLU A 53 -0.21 11.68 -0.50
CA GLU A 53 0.81 12.34 0.31
C GLU A 53 1.54 11.36 1.24
N SER A 54 1.87 10.17 0.73
CA SER A 54 2.53 9.12 1.52
C SER A 54 4.04 9.16 1.37
N GLU A 55 4.77 8.89 2.45
CA GLU A 55 6.21 8.62 2.40
C GLU A 55 6.46 7.22 1.81
N LEU A 56 7.40 7.10 0.87
CA LEU A 56 7.66 5.85 0.14
C LEU A 56 9.09 5.34 0.38
N HIS A 57 9.20 4.08 0.81
CA HIS A 57 10.46 3.36 1.02
C HIS A 57 10.49 2.07 0.20
N THR A 58 11.37 2.00 -0.81
CA THR A 58 11.57 0.76 -1.60
C THR A 58 12.69 -0.09 -1.02
N LEU A 59 12.39 -1.34 -0.68
CA LEU A 59 13.30 -2.28 -0.05
C LEU A 59 14.20 -3.01 -1.05
N ASN A 60 15.27 -3.61 -0.54
CA ASN A 60 16.26 -4.33 -1.35
C ASN A 60 15.68 -5.55 -2.09
N ASP A 61 14.59 -6.12 -1.59
CA ASP A 61 13.90 -7.26 -2.21
C ASP A 61 12.81 -6.83 -3.22
N GLY A 62 12.65 -5.53 -3.44
CA GLY A 62 11.68 -4.94 -4.36
C GLY A 62 10.28 -4.77 -3.79
N SER A 63 10.06 -5.06 -2.51
CA SER A 63 8.85 -4.63 -1.81
C SER A 63 8.92 -3.13 -1.46
N THR A 64 7.76 -2.52 -1.23
CA THR A 64 7.63 -1.10 -0.92
C THR A 64 6.81 -0.91 0.35
N LEU A 65 7.27 -0.04 1.25
CA LEU A 65 6.50 0.45 2.38
C LEU A 65 6.04 1.87 2.07
N MET A 66 4.75 2.13 2.22
CA MET A 66 4.16 3.46 2.12
C MET A 66 3.60 3.87 3.49
N LEU A 67 4.01 5.02 4.00
CA LEU A 67 3.60 5.52 5.31
C LEU A 67 2.64 6.68 5.16
N PHE A 68 1.61 6.67 6.01
CA PHE A 68 0.60 7.71 6.08
C PHE A 68 0.55 8.19 7.51
N HIS A 69 0.81 9.48 7.74
CA HIS A 69 0.91 10.01 9.10
C HIS A 69 -0.29 10.87 9.47
N SER A 70 -0.76 10.72 10.71
CA SER A 70 -1.86 11.53 11.24
C SER A 70 -1.51 13.01 11.37
N HIS A 71 -0.22 13.38 11.49
CA HIS A 71 0.19 14.78 11.57
C HIS A 71 0.14 15.51 10.22
N GLU A 72 0.12 14.77 9.11
CA GLU A 72 0.01 15.31 7.75
C GLU A 72 -1.46 15.40 7.31
N SER A 73 -2.22 14.32 7.51
CA SER A 73 -3.60 14.18 7.01
C SER A 73 -4.69 14.19 8.09
N GLY A 74 -4.36 14.42 9.36
CA GLY A 74 -5.31 14.38 10.47
C GLY A 74 -5.99 13.02 10.59
N ASP A 75 -7.32 13.02 10.82
CA ASP A 75 -8.14 11.81 10.93
C ASP A 75 -8.27 11.03 9.61
N ASP A 76 -7.88 11.63 8.48
CA ASP A 76 -8.04 11.00 7.17
C ASP A 76 -6.85 10.09 6.78
N TYR A 77 -5.75 10.07 7.55
CA TYR A 77 -4.54 9.28 7.22
C TYR A 77 -4.83 7.79 6.94
N LEU A 78 -5.69 7.16 7.75
CA LEU A 78 -6.12 5.77 7.54
C LEU A 78 -6.97 5.60 6.28
N THR A 79 -7.80 6.59 5.98
CA THR A 79 -8.63 6.55 4.76
C THR A 79 -7.77 6.72 3.53
N ASN A 80 -6.75 7.58 3.58
CA ASN A 80 -5.75 7.74 2.53
C ASN A 80 -4.99 6.44 2.31
N ALA A 81 -4.55 5.78 3.39
CA ALA A 81 -3.87 4.48 3.30
C ALA A 81 -4.73 3.39 2.64
N ILE A 82 -6.00 3.27 3.03
CA ILE A 82 -6.93 2.29 2.45
C ILE A 82 -7.23 2.62 0.99
N CYS A 83 -7.50 3.90 0.68
CA CYS A 83 -7.76 4.31 -0.70
C CYS A 83 -6.52 4.09 -1.58
N CYS A 84 -5.32 4.38 -1.09
CA CYS A 84 -4.07 4.09 -1.78
C CYS A 84 -3.92 2.59 -2.07
N GLY A 85 -4.14 1.73 -1.07
CA GLY A 85 -4.10 0.28 -1.26
C GLY A 85 -5.11 -0.23 -2.29
N GLU A 86 -6.36 0.26 -2.25
CA GLU A 86 -7.39 -0.10 -3.24
C GLU A 86 -7.09 0.45 -4.64
N LEU A 87 -6.48 1.64 -4.75
CA LEU A 87 -6.01 2.19 -6.01
C LEU A 87 -4.94 1.30 -6.64
N LEU A 88 -3.92 0.93 -5.86
CA LEU A 88 -2.84 0.04 -6.28
C LEU A 88 -3.36 -1.35 -6.66
N ARG A 89 -4.32 -1.88 -5.90
CA ARG A 89 -5.02 -3.14 -6.22
C ARG A 89 -5.69 -3.07 -7.59
N ALA A 90 -6.37 -1.97 -7.90
CA ALA A 90 -7.00 -1.79 -9.21
C ALA A 90 -5.95 -1.62 -10.33
N LEU A 91 -4.83 -0.93 -10.07
CA LEU A 91 -3.72 -0.78 -11.03
C LEU A 91 -3.04 -2.11 -11.36
N SER A 92 -3.07 -3.10 -10.46
CA SER A 92 -2.57 -4.45 -10.75
C SER A 92 -3.24 -5.07 -11.99
N HIS A 93 -4.50 -4.72 -12.29
CA HIS A 93 -5.16 -5.18 -13.50
C HIS A 93 -4.56 -4.58 -14.76
N ALA A 94 -4.15 -3.31 -14.73
CA ALA A 94 -3.47 -2.68 -15.86
C ALA A 94 -2.10 -3.32 -16.10
N LEU A 95 -1.34 -3.59 -15.04
CA LEU A 95 -0.06 -4.29 -15.14
C LEU A 95 -0.22 -5.73 -15.66
N GLN A 96 -1.33 -6.41 -15.33
CA GLN A 96 -1.62 -7.76 -15.80
C GLN A 96 -1.72 -7.84 -17.33
N ILE A 97 -2.19 -6.78 -17.98
CA ILE A 97 -2.31 -6.72 -19.46
C ILE A 97 -0.92 -6.82 -20.10
N GLU A 98 0.09 -6.17 -19.53
CA GLU A 98 1.46 -6.13 -20.08
C GLU A 98 2.14 -7.50 -20.14
N VAL A 99 1.69 -8.44 -19.30
CA VAL A 99 2.23 -9.80 -19.23
C VAL A 99 1.20 -10.87 -19.59
N ALA A 100 0.04 -10.50 -20.11
CA ALA A 100 -1.05 -11.45 -20.38
C ALA A 100 -0.67 -12.56 -21.37
N ASP A 101 0.21 -12.26 -22.33
CA ASP A 101 0.73 -13.21 -23.33
C ASP A 101 1.81 -14.17 -22.77
N SER A 102 2.33 -13.89 -21.57
CA SER A 102 3.34 -14.74 -20.91
C SER A 102 2.74 -15.90 -20.11
N GLY A 103 1.41 -15.91 -19.92
CA GLY A 103 0.72 -16.88 -19.05
C GLY A 103 0.93 -16.63 -17.55
N ILE A 104 1.63 -15.57 -17.16
CA ILE A 104 1.82 -15.17 -15.76
C ILE A 104 0.58 -14.45 -15.26
N THR A 105 0.06 -14.90 -14.12
CA THR A 105 -0.94 -14.14 -13.36
C THR A 105 -0.21 -13.28 -12.34
N LEU A 106 -0.17 -11.97 -12.56
CA LEU A 106 0.35 -11.02 -11.60
C LEU A 106 -0.54 -10.98 -10.38
N GLN A 107 0.13 -10.94 -9.24
CA GLN A 107 -0.51 -10.65 -7.99
C GLN A 107 0.14 -9.44 -7.36
N LEU A 108 -0.66 -8.56 -6.77
CA LEU A 108 -0.18 -7.50 -5.89
C LEU A 108 -0.55 -7.90 -4.46
N GLN A 109 0.49 -8.05 -3.66
CA GLN A 109 0.41 -8.36 -2.24
C GLN A 109 0.34 -7.06 -1.46
N LEU A 110 -0.71 -6.93 -0.63
CA LEU A 110 -1.06 -5.70 0.07
C LEU A 110 -1.37 -6.00 1.53
N GLY A 111 -0.64 -5.36 2.45
CA GLY A 111 -0.85 -5.49 3.90
C GLY A 111 -0.75 -4.12 4.58
N LEU A 112 -1.73 -3.78 5.41
CA LEU A 112 -1.81 -2.50 6.11
C LEU A 112 -1.88 -2.69 7.62
N THR A 113 -0.98 -2.05 8.34
CA THR A 113 -0.91 -2.08 9.81
C THR A 113 -0.88 -0.68 10.40
N LEU A 114 -1.11 -0.59 11.71
CA LEU A 114 -1.03 0.66 12.47
C LEU A 114 0.15 0.64 13.44
N GLY A 115 0.80 1.79 13.56
CA GLY A 115 1.89 2.03 14.50
C GLY A 115 1.96 3.49 14.91
N GLU A 116 2.91 3.81 15.76
CA GLU A 116 3.15 5.16 16.25
C GLU A 116 4.64 5.48 16.18
N GLY A 117 5.00 6.75 16.08
CA GLY A 117 6.40 7.17 16.12
C GLY A 117 7.25 6.71 14.94
N LEU A 118 6.62 6.49 13.77
CA LEU A 118 7.30 6.02 12.56
C LEU A 118 7.82 7.16 11.67
N SER A 119 7.36 8.39 11.91
CA SER A 119 7.73 9.55 11.10
C SER A 119 9.22 9.87 11.24
N GLY A 120 9.90 10.08 10.10
CA GLY A 120 11.31 10.45 10.05
C GLY A 120 12.29 9.31 10.37
N LEU A 121 11.80 8.07 10.50
CA LEU A 121 12.68 6.91 10.60
C LEU A 121 13.43 6.68 9.30
N SER A 122 14.69 6.27 9.40
CA SER A 122 15.40 5.77 8.24
C SER A 122 14.76 4.46 7.76
N GLN A 123 14.98 4.11 6.49
CA GLN A 123 14.50 2.83 5.94
C GLN A 123 14.95 1.62 6.78
N ILE A 124 16.17 1.64 7.32
CA ILE A 124 16.71 0.55 8.15
C ILE A 124 15.96 0.50 9.49
N ASP A 125 15.80 1.64 10.15
CA ASP A 125 15.12 1.69 11.45
C ASP A 125 13.64 1.31 11.31
N LEU A 126 12.99 1.74 10.22
CA LEU A 126 11.62 1.37 9.91
C LEU A 126 11.46 -0.15 9.79
N LEU A 127 12.38 -0.85 9.12
CA LEU A 127 12.34 -2.31 8.99
C LEU A 127 12.55 -3.07 10.31
N LEU A 128 13.12 -2.42 11.31
CA LEU A 128 13.28 -2.99 12.65
C LEU A 128 12.03 -2.80 13.50
N THR A 129 11.04 -2.01 13.05
CA THR A 129 9.77 -1.85 13.77
C THR A 129 8.85 -3.05 13.56
N GLU A 130 8.13 -3.41 14.62
CA GLU A 130 7.10 -4.46 14.58
C GLU A 130 6.01 -4.11 13.56
N THR A 131 5.59 -2.83 13.50
CA THR A 131 4.56 -2.38 12.54
C THR A 131 4.92 -2.67 11.09
N ALA A 132 6.16 -2.38 10.67
CA ALA A 132 6.59 -2.64 9.29
C ALA A 132 6.74 -4.15 9.02
N GLN A 133 7.26 -4.90 9.98
CA GLN A 133 7.39 -6.36 9.88
C GLN A 133 6.02 -7.04 9.77
N ASP A 134 5.05 -6.59 10.56
CA ASP A 134 3.68 -7.08 10.51
C ASP A 134 3.00 -6.71 9.19
N ALA A 135 3.23 -5.51 8.63
CA ALA A 135 2.71 -5.14 7.32
C ALA A 135 3.24 -6.07 6.22
N LEU A 136 4.55 -6.36 6.24
CA LEU A 136 5.20 -7.27 5.29
C LEU A 136 4.73 -8.72 5.48
N ALA A 137 4.56 -9.18 6.71
CA ALA A 137 4.04 -10.51 6.99
C ALA A 137 2.58 -10.64 6.55
N LEU A 138 1.76 -9.63 6.82
CA LEU A 138 0.36 -9.59 6.43
C LEU A 138 0.21 -9.57 4.90
N SER A 139 1.02 -8.79 4.19
CA SER A 139 0.96 -8.70 2.72
C SER A 139 1.23 -10.04 2.04
N GLN A 140 2.08 -10.90 2.60
CA GLN A 140 2.37 -12.24 2.05
C GLN A 140 1.13 -13.16 2.00
N HIS A 141 0.12 -12.90 2.84
CA HIS A 141 -1.15 -13.63 2.83
C HIS A 141 -2.17 -13.06 1.83
N SER A 142 -1.87 -11.90 1.24
CA SER A 142 -2.73 -11.26 0.25
C SER A 142 -2.76 -12.04 -1.06
N ARG A 143 -3.97 -12.16 -1.61
CA ARG A 143 -4.24 -12.71 -2.96
C ARG A 143 -4.94 -11.66 -3.81
N ASN A 144 -4.28 -10.52 -4.03
CA ASN A 144 -4.86 -9.31 -4.66
C ASN A 144 -5.99 -8.69 -3.86
N LEU A 145 -5.91 -8.75 -2.53
CA LEU A 145 -6.86 -8.12 -1.62
C LEU A 145 -6.08 -7.25 -0.64
N LEU A 146 -6.60 -6.07 -0.31
CA LEU A 146 -6.03 -5.26 0.75
C LEU A 146 -6.34 -5.91 2.09
N LEU A 147 -5.32 -6.50 2.70
CA LEU A 147 -5.40 -7.05 4.05
C LEU A 147 -5.04 -5.97 5.06
N VAL A 148 -5.77 -5.94 6.16
CA VAL A 148 -5.61 -4.97 7.25
C VAL A 148 -5.61 -5.69 8.59
N GLU A 149 -4.92 -5.16 9.59
CA GLU A 149 -5.04 -5.66 10.96
C GLU A 149 -6.41 -5.32 11.60
N ARG A 150 -6.79 -6.05 12.66
CA ARG A 150 -8.09 -5.87 13.34
C ARG A 150 -8.33 -4.45 13.86
N ARG A 151 -7.30 -3.75 14.35
CA ARG A 151 -7.46 -2.38 14.88
C ARG A 151 -8.01 -1.42 13.83
N ILE A 152 -7.63 -1.59 12.56
CA ILE A 152 -8.15 -0.78 11.43
C ILE A 152 -9.64 -1.08 11.19
N ASN A 153 -10.05 -2.35 11.30
CA ASN A 153 -11.47 -2.72 11.23
C ASN A 153 -12.30 -2.16 12.39
N ASP A 154 -11.66 -1.93 13.54
CA ASP A 154 -12.32 -1.43 14.75
C ASP A 154 -12.39 0.11 14.82
N ASP A 155 -11.68 0.80 13.91
CA ASP A 155 -11.70 2.26 13.81
C ASP A 155 -13.11 2.80 13.45
N PRO A 156 -13.68 3.70 14.28
CA PRO A 156 -15.04 4.22 14.07
C PRO A 156 -15.25 4.97 12.75
N LEU A 157 -14.22 5.65 12.26
CA LEU A 157 -14.31 6.42 11.02
C LEU A 157 -14.20 5.48 9.82
N ILE A 158 -13.28 4.51 9.87
CA ILE A 158 -13.14 3.51 8.80
C ILE A 158 -14.38 2.64 8.67
N ARG A 159 -15.06 2.27 9.76
CA ARG A 159 -16.34 1.54 9.70
C ARG A 159 -17.45 2.27 8.94
N GLN A 160 -17.37 3.60 8.82
CA GLN A 160 -18.30 4.40 8.03
C GLN A 160 -17.88 4.50 6.56
N ARG A 161 -16.59 4.30 6.27
CA ARG A 161 -15.96 4.56 4.96
C ARG A 161 -15.62 3.29 4.19
N ALA A 162 -15.50 2.15 4.85
CA ALA A 162 -15.15 0.87 4.26
C ALA A 162 -15.94 -0.27 4.91
N ARG A 163 -16.32 -1.25 4.09
CA ARG A 163 -16.77 -2.55 4.57
C ARG A 163 -15.56 -3.46 4.67
N ILE A 164 -15.22 -3.82 5.90
CA ILE A 164 -14.09 -4.67 6.23
C ILE A 164 -14.62 -5.93 6.90
N ARG A 165 -14.06 -7.10 6.54
CA ARG A 165 -14.49 -8.39 7.07
C ARG A 165 -13.29 -9.16 7.65
N PRO A 166 -13.41 -9.73 8.87
CA PRO A 166 -12.40 -10.64 9.40
C PRO A 166 -12.16 -11.84 8.48
N ILE A 167 -10.91 -12.30 8.41
CA ILE A 167 -10.52 -13.52 7.71
C ILE A 167 -10.00 -14.57 8.69
N ALA A 168 -10.03 -15.84 8.28
CA ALA A 168 -9.65 -16.95 9.15
C ALA A 168 -8.13 -17.12 9.29
N SER A 169 -7.36 -16.64 8.31
CA SER A 169 -5.90 -16.76 8.29
C SER A 169 -5.30 -15.59 7.51
N PRO A 170 -4.29 -14.88 8.06
CA PRO A 170 -3.73 -15.07 9.39
C PRO A 170 -4.69 -14.60 10.51
N GLU A 171 -4.49 -15.06 11.73
CA GLU A 171 -5.32 -14.65 12.88
C GLU A 171 -5.21 -13.14 13.10
N GLY A 172 -6.33 -12.49 13.43
CA GLY A 172 -6.35 -11.04 13.65
C GLY A 172 -6.37 -10.21 12.37
N ALA A 173 -6.24 -10.81 11.19
CA ALA A 173 -6.37 -10.10 9.92
C ALA A 173 -7.83 -9.91 9.50
N CYS A 174 -8.04 -8.84 8.75
CA CYS A 174 -9.28 -8.49 8.08
C CYS A 174 -8.99 -8.17 6.61
N CYS A 175 -10.03 -8.19 5.78
CA CYS A 175 -9.97 -7.88 4.36
C CYS A 175 -10.90 -6.72 4.07
N VAL A 176 -10.42 -5.72 3.32
CA VAL A 176 -11.29 -4.69 2.75
C VAL A 176 -12.12 -5.32 1.64
N GLU A 177 -13.45 -5.33 1.79
CA GLU A 177 -14.36 -5.87 0.77
C GLU A 177 -14.74 -4.81 -0.25
N ARG A 178 -15.02 -3.60 0.23
CA ARG A 178 -15.35 -2.43 -0.60
C ARG A 178 -15.27 -1.14 0.19
N LEU A 179 -15.03 -0.06 -0.51
CA LEU A 179 -15.19 1.30 0.02
C LEU A 179 -16.64 1.78 -0.13
N MET A 180 -17.07 2.66 0.78
CA MET A 180 -18.36 3.35 0.71
C MET A 180 -18.21 4.64 -0.11
N GLU A 181 -19.30 5.17 -0.66
CA GLU A 181 -19.25 6.47 -1.33
C GLU A 181 -18.75 7.57 -0.37
N PRO A 182 -17.96 8.56 -0.87
CA PRO A 182 -17.67 8.85 -2.29
C PRO A 182 -16.42 8.17 -2.86
N TYR A 183 -15.75 7.30 -2.10
CA TYR A 183 -14.39 6.84 -2.41
C TYR A 183 -14.28 5.97 -3.67
N PRO A 184 -15.19 5.02 -3.98
CA PRO A 184 -15.17 4.28 -5.23
C PRO A 184 -15.19 5.21 -6.45
N SER A 185 -16.12 6.17 -6.49
CA SER A 185 -16.24 7.16 -7.57
C SER A 185 -15.00 8.06 -7.68
N MET A 186 -14.35 8.37 -6.56
CA MET A 186 -13.09 9.10 -6.54
C MET A 186 -11.94 8.29 -7.14
N LEU A 187 -11.79 7.03 -6.71
CA LEU A 187 -10.75 6.11 -7.17
C LEU A 187 -10.85 5.83 -8.67
N GLU A 188 -12.05 5.63 -9.20
CA GLU A 188 -12.26 5.46 -10.64
C GLU A 188 -11.72 6.64 -11.45
N ARG A 189 -11.93 7.87 -10.98
CA ARG A 189 -11.39 9.08 -11.63
C ARG A 189 -9.87 9.17 -11.49
N GLN A 190 -9.31 8.77 -10.35
CA GLN A 190 -7.86 8.75 -10.15
C GLN A 190 -7.19 7.72 -11.06
N LEU A 191 -7.75 6.51 -11.15
CA LEU A 191 -7.29 5.45 -12.06
C LEU A 191 -7.29 5.90 -13.52
N ALA A 192 -8.38 6.55 -13.97
CA ALA A 192 -8.47 7.05 -15.33
C ALA A 192 -7.34 8.03 -15.65
N ARG A 193 -7.05 8.98 -14.74
CA ARG A 193 -5.97 9.96 -14.91
C ARG A 193 -4.59 9.31 -14.93
N MET A 194 -4.33 8.36 -14.02
CA MET A 194 -3.05 7.65 -13.99
C MET A 194 -2.80 6.84 -15.27
N HIS A 195 -3.84 6.22 -15.82
CA HIS A 195 -3.72 5.52 -17.10
C HIS A 195 -3.44 6.46 -18.28
N GLU A 196 -3.95 7.68 -18.26
CA GLU A 196 -3.64 8.70 -19.25
C GLU A 196 -2.18 9.17 -19.14
N SER A 197 -1.70 9.43 -17.92
CA SER A 197 -0.31 9.81 -17.66
C SER A 197 0.70 8.74 -18.06
N ASN A 198 0.37 7.46 -17.90
CA ASN A 198 1.25 6.35 -18.26
C ASN A 198 1.31 6.02 -19.77
N LYS A 199 0.47 6.66 -20.59
CA LYS A 199 0.48 6.50 -22.06
C LYS A 199 1.23 7.61 -22.79
N ALA A 200 1.53 8.72 -22.10
CA ALA A 200 2.26 9.87 -22.62
C ALA A 200 3.77 9.64 -22.57
#